data_AF-A0A2I2F1E1-F1
#
_entry.id   AF-A0A2I2F1E1-F1
#
_cell.length_a   1.000
_cell.length_b   1.000
_cell.length_c   1.000
_cell.angle_alpha   90.00
_cell.angle_beta   90.00
_cell.angle_gamma   90.00
#
_symmetry.space_group_name_H-M   'P 1'
#
loop_
_entity.id
_entity.type
_entity.pdbx_description
1 polymer ?
#
loop_
_entity_poly.entity_id
_entity_poly.type
_entity_poly.pdbx_seq_one_letter_code
_entity_poly.pdbx_strand_id
1 'polypeptide(L)'
;MPVHPGYYIGCDTVTNLDPESAPCPEGMFQLYMFVPVTGVFLTLEALLDAMLSDVKAGEGSAASNMDARVGGVWFRFNVTEEGLDGPLLHLEAMAELKVRILRLIDFA
;
A
#
# COMPACT_ATOMS: atom_id res chain seq x y z
N MET A 1 14.57 -23.30 -13.67
CA MET A 1 13.56 -22.68 -12.78
C MET A 1 13.21 -21.34 -13.41
N PRO A 2 11.99 -21.10 -13.89
CA PRO A 2 11.62 -19.76 -14.32
C PRO A 2 11.60 -18.87 -13.08
N VAL A 3 12.38 -17.79 -13.10
CA VAL A 3 12.35 -16.76 -12.05
C VAL A 3 10.97 -16.13 -12.15
N HIS A 4 10.14 -16.28 -11.12
CA HIS A 4 8.89 -15.53 -11.02
C HIS A 4 9.22 -14.05 -11.24
N PRO A 5 8.53 -13.33 -12.14
CA PRO A 5 8.82 -11.93 -12.34
C PRO A 5 8.52 -11.22 -11.02
N GLY A 6 9.57 -10.81 -10.31
CA GLY A 6 9.44 -10.05 -9.07
C GLY A 6 8.76 -8.71 -9.32
N TYR A 7 8.48 -7.99 -8.24
CA TYR A 7 7.94 -6.63 -8.30
C TYR A 7 9.08 -5.65 -8.49
N TYR A 8 9.24 -5.12 -9.70
CA TYR A 8 10.20 -4.07 -9.99
C TYR A 8 9.51 -2.70 -9.94
N ILE A 9 9.96 -1.84 -9.03
CA ILE A 9 9.51 -0.46 -8.92
C ILE A 9 10.70 0.46 -9.25
N GLY A 10 10.72 0.97 -10.48
CA GLY A 10 11.72 1.95 -10.93
C GLY A 10 11.44 3.36 -10.38
N CYS A 11 12.43 4.25 -10.51
CA CYS A 11 12.33 5.64 -10.04
C CYS A 11 11.27 6.48 -10.80
N ASP A 12 10.80 6.00 -11.93
CA ASP A 12 9.77 6.58 -12.80
C ASP A 12 8.51 5.70 -12.87
N THR A 13 8.44 4.65 -12.05
CA THR A 13 7.36 3.67 -12.09
C THR A 13 6.38 3.88 -10.96
N VAL A 14 5.11 4.10 -11.30
CA VAL A 14 4.01 4.11 -10.32
C VAL A 14 3.20 2.84 -10.51
N THR A 15 3.12 2.04 -9.45
CA THR A 15 2.35 0.79 -9.44
C THR A 15 1.15 0.93 -8.52
N ASN A 16 -0.01 0.44 -8.95
CA ASN A 16 -1.18 0.32 -8.10
C ASN A 16 -1.39 -1.15 -7.71
N LEU A 17 -1.42 -1.46 -6.42
CA LEU A 17 -1.69 -2.81 -5.91
C LEU A 17 -3.18 -3.18 -5.95
N ASP A 18 -4.07 -2.19 -6.05
CA ASP A 18 -5.52 -2.37 -6.01
C ASP A 18 -6.19 -1.83 -7.31
N PRO A 19 -6.02 -2.50 -8.47
CA PRO A 19 -6.53 -2.01 -9.74
C PRO A 19 -8.06 -2.09 -9.90
N GLU A 20 -8.76 -2.90 -9.10
CA GLU A 20 -10.22 -3.06 -9.15
C GLU A 20 -10.92 -2.24 -8.06
N SER A 21 -12.05 -1.61 -8.41
CA SER A 21 -12.90 -0.87 -7.47
C SER A 21 -13.62 -1.85 -6.52
N ALA A 22 -12.95 -2.24 -5.43
CA ALA A 22 -13.61 -2.97 -4.37
C ALA A 22 -14.62 -2.03 -3.67
N PRO A 23 -15.82 -2.53 -3.37
CA PRO A 23 -16.84 -1.74 -2.68
C PRO A 23 -16.31 -1.24 -1.33
N CYS A 24 -16.57 0.03 -1.03
CA CYS A 24 -16.30 0.58 0.29
C CYS A 24 -17.40 0.14 1.27
N PRO A 25 -17.05 -0.46 2.41
CA PRO A 25 -18.04 -0.82 3.44
C PRO A 25 -18.84 0.38 3.93
N GLU A 26 -20.08 0.14 4.35
CA GLU A 26 -20.93 1.18 4.94
C GLU A 26 -20.26 1.78 6.19
N GLY A 27 -20.29 3.12 6.30
CA GLY A 27 -19.66 3.85 7.41
C GLY A 27 -18.14 4.05 7.29
N MET A 28 -17.54 3.68 6.16
CA MET A 28 -16.12 3.90 5.89
C MET A 28 -15.89 4.83 4.70
N PHE A 29 -14.70 5.41 4.67
CA PHE A 29 -14.15 6.17 3.56
C PHE A 29 -13.01 5.37 2.93
N GLN A 30 -12.90 5.46 1.61
CA GLN A 30 -11.86 4.78 0.85
C GLN A 30 -10.78 5.78 0.46
N LEU A 31 -9.55 5.52 0.86
CA LEU A 31 -8.39 6.35 0.54
C LEU A 31 -7.30 5.51 -0.11
N TYR A 32 -6.41 6.21 -0.80
CA TYR A 32 -5.18 5.66 -1.32
C TYR A 32 -4.00 6.21 -0.53
N MET A 33 -3.01 5.36 -0.26
CA MET A 33 -1.73 5.72 0.31
C MET A 33 -0.65 5.47 -0.72
N PHE A 34 0.09 6.51 -1.07
CA PHE A 34 1.29 6.41 -1.89
C PHE A 34 2.50 6.21 -1.00
N VAL A 35 3.32 5.21 -1.32
CA VAL A 35 4.57 4.94 -0.62
C VAL A 35 5.72 5.05 -1.62
N PRO A 36 6.70 5.94 -1.40
CA PRO A 36 7.81 6.20 -2.33
C PRO A 36 8.89 5.10 -2.25
N VAL A 37 8.50 3.86 -2.55
CA VAL A 37 9.39 2.69 -2.52
C VAL A 37 9.94 2.40 -3.92
N THR A 38 11.23 2.11 -4.03
CA THR A 38 11.88 1.68 -5.29
C THR A 38 12.75 0.45 -5.04
N GLY A 39 12.91 -0.40 -6.06
CA GLY A 39 13.73 -1.59 -5.95
C GLY A 39 13.18 -2.81 -6.66
N VAL A 40 13.80 -3.97 -6.38
CA VAL A 40 13.38 -5.28 -6.87
C VAL A 40 12.96 -6.12 -5.67
N PHE A 41 11.70 -6.54 -5.63
CA PHE A 41 11.16 -7.40 -4.58
C PHE A 41 10.80 -8.77 -5.15
N LEU A 42 11.36 -9.84 -4.59
CA LEU A 42 11.17 -11.19 -5.12
C LEU A 42 9.77 -11.77 -4.83
N THR A 43 9.07 -11.23 -3.82
CA THR A 43 7.73 -11.65 -3.42
C THR A 43 6.85 -10.43 -3.11
N LEU A 44 5.53 -10.62 -3.14
CA LEU A 44 4.59 -9.57 -2.74
C LEU A 44 4.73 -9.24 -1.25
N GLU A 45 4.96 -10.25 -0.41
CA GLU A 45 5.23 -10.08 1.02
C GLU A 45 6.41 -9.13 1.27
N ALA A 46 7.54 -9.34 0.59
CA ALA A 46 8.70 -8.46 0.71
C ALA A 46 8.43 -7.01 0.26
N LEU A 47 7.58 -6.83 -0.76
CA LEU A 47 7.14 -5.49 -1.18
C LEU A 47 6.26 -4.85 -0.10
N LEU A 48 5.28 -5.57 0.45
CA LEU A 48 4.37 -5.06 1.48
C LEU A 48 5.12 -4.74 2.79
N ASP A 49 6.12 -5.54 3.17
CA ASP A 49 6.98 -5.30 4.33
C ASP A 49 7.83 -4.03 4.16
N ALA A 50 8.35 -3.80 2.95
CA ALA A 50 9.07 -2.57 2.63
C ALA A 50 8.12 -1.36 2.73
N MET A 51 6.92 -1.46 2.15
CA MET A 51 5.92 -0.40 2.27
C MET A 51 5.53 -0.13 3.72
N LEU A 52 5.37 -1.16 4.54
CA LEU A 52 5.04 -1.03 5.97
C LEU A 52 6.14 -0.29 6.72
N SER A 53 7.41 -0.55 6.37
CA SER A 53 8.57 0.13 6.97
C SER A 53 8.58 1.62 6.62
N ASP A 54 8.31 1.97 5.37
CA ASP A 54 8.25 3.36 4.90
C ASP A 54 7.07 4.14 5.49
N VAL A 55 5.88 3.53 5.56
CA VAL A 55 4.71 4.15 6.21
C VAL A 55 4.99 4.38 7.70
N LYS A 56 5.65 3.43 8.38
CA LYS A 56 6.07 3.58 9.78
C LYS A 56 7.10 4.70 9.96
N ALA A 57 7.92 4.98 8.95
CA ALA A 57 8.86 6.10 8.93
C ALA A 57 8.18 7.44 8.62
N GLY A 58 6.92 7.44 8.18
CA GLY A 58 6.16 8.64 7.85
C GLY A 58 6.24 9.07 6.38
N GLU A 59 6.82 8.24 5.50
CA GLU A 59 7.06 8.58 4.09
C GLU A 59 5.79 8.46 3.21
N GLY A 60 4.70 7.90 3.75
CA GLY A 60 3.44 7.69 3.03
C GLY A 60 2.59 8.96 2.89
N SER A 61 2.00 9.18 1.70
CA SER A 61 1.07 10.29 1.40
C SER A 61 -0.34 9.79 1.08
N ALA A 62 -1.34 10.24 1.84
CA ALA A 62 -2.74 9.87 1.62
C ALA A 62 -3.43 10.80 0.62
N ALA A 63 -4.27 10.24 -0.26
CA ALA A 63 -5.08 11.00 -1.21
C ALA A 63 -6.38 10.26 -1.57
N SER A 64 -7.39 11.02 -2.01
CA SER A 64 -8.65 10.47 -2.53
C SER A 64 -8.52 9.92 -3.96
N ASN A 65 -7.41 10.23 -4.62
CA ASN A 65 -7.07 9.79 -5.97
C ASN A 65 -5.55 9.52 -6.06
N MET A 66 -5.13 8.90 -7.16
CA MET A 66 -3.72 8.63 -7.41
C MET A 66 -3.07 9.84 -8.10
N ASP A 67 -2.29 10.64 -7.38
CA ASP A 67 -1.46 11.72 -7.94
C ASP A 67 -0.01 11.60 -7.43
N ALA A 68 0.72 10.64 -7.99
CA ALA A 68 2.16 10.48 -7.74
C ALA A 68 2.95 10.70 -9.03
N ARG A 69 4.10 11.37 -8.90
CA ARG A 69 4.96 11.79 -10.02
C ARG A 69 6.30 11.06 -10.09
N VAL A 70 6.59 10.20 -9.12
CA VAL A 70 7.88 9.52 -8.95
C VAL A 70 7.67 8.08 -8.46
N GLY A 71 8.73 7.27 -8.55
CA GLY A 71 8.75 5.85 -8.23
C GLY A 71 8.09 5.50 -6.89
N GLY A 72 7.12 4.58 -6.93
CA GLY A 72 6.42 4.15 -5.73
C GLY A 72 5.18 3.31 -6.00
N VAL A 73 4.48 3.02 -4.91
CA VAL A 73 3.32 2.12 -4.92
C VAL A 73 2.13 2.78 -4.26
N TRP A 74 0.99 2.76 -4.95
CA TRP A 74 -0.31 3.03 -4.39
C TRP A 74 -0.94 1.75 -3.86
N PHE A 75 -1.48 1.82 -2.66
CA PHE A 75 -2.43 0.84 -2.17
C PHE A 75 -3.63 1.55 -1.56
N ARG A 76 -4.73 0.83 -1.52
CA ARG A 76 -6.00 1.33 -1.00
C ARG A 76 -6.27 0.78 0.39
N PHE A 77 -6.89 1.59 1.22
CA PHE A 77 -7.32 1.19 2.55
C PHE A 77 -8.63 1.90 2.89
N ASN A 78 -9.42 1.29 3.77
CA ASN A 78 -10.65 1.90 4.26
C ASN A 78 -10.38 2.50 5.64
N VAL A 79 -10.96 3.67 5.90
CA VAL A 79 -10.84 4.38 7.17
C VAL A 79 -12.22 4.77 7.68
N THR A 80 -12.38 4.89 8.99
CA THR A 80 -13.59 5.47 9.59
C THR A 80 -13.55 7.01 9.48
N GLU A 81 -14.65 7.69 9.83
CA GLU A 81 -14.68 9.15 9.90
C GLU A 81 -13.61 9.70 10.85
N GLU A 82 -13.44 9.08 12.02
CA GLU A 82 -12.41 9.44 12.99
C GLU A 82 -11.01 9.20 12.43
N GLY A 83 -10.84 8.15 11.63
CA GLY A 83 -9.59 7.79 10.96
C GLY A 83 -9.15 8.76 9.85
N LEU A 84 -9.96 9.77 9.51
CA LEU A 84 -9.56 10.84 8.58
C LEU A 84 -8.53 11.81 9.19
N ASP A 85 -8.31 11.78 10.51
CA ASP A 85 -7.26 12.55 11.15
C ASP A 85 -5.86 12.06 10.73
N GLY A 86 -4.96 12.99 10.44
CA GLY A 86 -3.62 12.73 9.88
C GLY A 86 -2.81 11.66 10.61
N PRO A 87 -2.67 11.72 11.95
CA PRO A 87 -1.95 10.70 12.71
C PRO A 87 -2.60 9.31 12.69
N LEU A 88 -3.94 9.24 12.54
CA LEU A 88 -4.67 7.98 12.47
C LEU A 88 -4.60 7.36 11.08
N LEU A 89 -4.52 8.17 10.02
CA LEU A 89 -4.38 7.68 8.64
C LEU A 89 -3.21 6.72 8.45
N HIS A 90 -2.03 7.06 8.97
CA HIS A 90 -0.86 6.16 8.87
C HIS A 90 -1.07 4.87 9.67
N LEU A 91 -1.76 4.91 10.82
CA LEU A 91 -2.05 3.71 11.60
C LEU A 91 -3.02 2.77 10.87
N GLU A 92 -4.07 3.31 10.25
CA GLU A 92 -5.02 2.55 9.44
C GLU A 92 -4.32 1.93 8.22
N ALA A 93 -3.46 2.70 7.55
CA ALA A 93 -2.67 2.22 6.41
C ALA A 93 -1.69 1.10 6.82
N MET A 94 -1.04 1.23 7.99
CA MET A 94 -0.19 0.17 8.55
C MET A 94 -0.98 -1.08 8.92
N ALA A 95 -2.18 -0.93 9.47
CA ALA A 95 -3.05 -2.05 9.83
C ALA A 95 -3.45 -2.85 8.58
N GLU A 96 -3.84 -2.15 7.51
CA GLU A 96 -4.17 -2.77 6.22
C GLU A 96 -2.97 -3.56 5.66
N LEU A 97 -1.76 -2.98 5.63
CA LEU A 97 -0.56 -3.68 5.14
C LEU A 97 -0.25 -4.94 5.95
N LYS A 98 -0.34 -4.87 7.29
CA LYS A 98 -0.14 -6.02 8.17
C LYS A 98 -1.15 -7.14 7.89
N VAL A 99 -2.42 -6.80 7.70
CA VAL A 99 -3.46 -7.79 7.37
C VAL A 99 -3.17 -8.46 6.03
N ARG A 100 -2.70 -7.70 5.03
CA ARG A 100 -2.32 -8.27 3.73
C ARG A 100 -1.14 -9.23 3.83
N ILE A 101 -0.10 -8.87 4.58
CA ILE A 101 1.06 -9.73 4.84
C ILE A 101 0.62 -11.04 5.51
N LEU A 102 -0.18 -10.95 6.58
CA LEU A 102 -0.69 -12.13 7.29
C LEU A 102 -1.49 -13.06 6.37
N ARG A 103 -2.36 -12.51 5.52
CA ARG A 103 -3.11 -13.31 4.54
C ARG A 103 -2.18 -14.06 3.60
N LEU A 104 -1.07 -13.45 3.16
CA LEU A 104 -0.12 -14.13 2.27
C LEU A 104 0.58 -15.29 2.96
N ILE A 105 0.93 -15.13 4.25
CA ILE A 105 1.52 -16.21 5.06
C ILE A 105 0.52 -17.35 5.23
N ASP A 106 -0.75 -17.05 5.48
CA ASP A 106 -1.81 -18.05 5.65
C ASP A 106 -2.13 -18.83 4.35
N PHE A 107 -1.76 -18.30 3.18
CA PHE A 107 -1.93 -18.95 1.88
C PHE A 107 -0.68 -19.71 1.39
N ALA A 108 0.45 -19.61 2.08
CA ALA A 108 1.73 -20.23 1.72
C ALA A 108 1.90 -21.63 2.33
#